data_AF-A0A075A9R4-F1
#
_entry.id   AF-A0A075A9R4-F1
#
_cell.length_a   1.000
_cell.length_b   1.000
_cell.length_c   1.000
_cell.angle_alpha   90.00
_cell.angle_beta   90.00
_cell.angle_gamma   90.00
#
_symmetry.space_group_name_H-M   'P 1'
#
loop_
_entity.id
_entity.type
_entity.pdbx_description
1 polymer ?
#
loop_
_entity_poly.entity_id
_entity_poly.type
_entity_poly.pdbx_seq_one_letter_code
_entity_poly.pdbx_strand_id
1 'polypeptide(L)'
;MGDLSHIYDVCLSTTIPNASTWTMDNVCQWISDLGFPYYKDCMSENFIDGKKLIQLQASALPQMGITKFEHIQIITKSIRDLLQLEEPNHQRTIRLPPRNFLGMFLESKSNTGSDLAKISFPRFVYHTCDRTWKPPLTNEGLICEHESYYPKD
;
A
#
# COMPACT_ATOMS: atom_id res chain seq x y z
N MET A 1 -16.01 -13.32 -20.73
CA MET A 1 -16.67 -12.08 -20.29
C MET A 1 -16.67 -12.16 -18.78
N GLY A 2 -15.78 -11.42 -18.12
CA GLY A 2 -15.54 -11.54 -16.68
C GLY A 2 -16.81 -11.26 -15.88
N ASP A 3 -16.95 -11.92 -14.75
CA ASP A 3 -18.10 -11.77 -13.88
C ASP A 3 -18.12 -10.37 -13.24
N LEU A 4 -18.90 -9.47 -13.84
CA LEU A 4 -18.97 -8.08 -13.41
C LEU A 4 -19.51 -7.95 -11.97
N SER A 5 -20.29 -8.92 -11.46
CA SER A 5 -20.83 -8.84 -10.10
C SER A 5 -19.72 -8.83 -9.05
N HIS A 6 -18.66 -9.63 -9.25
CA HIS A 6 -17.52 -9.64 -8.33
C HIS A 6 -16.81 -8.28 -8.27
N ILE A 7 -16.65 -7.59 -9.41
CA ILE A 7 -16.05 -6.24 -9.45
C ILE A 7 -16.92 -5.24 -8.68
N TYR A 8 -18.25 -5.29 -8.88
CA TYR A 8 -19.18 -4.41 -8.17
C TYR A 8 -19.13 -4.63 -6.67
N ASP A 9 -19.12 -5.89 -6.21
CA ASP A 9 -19.05 -6.23 -4.79
C ASP A 9 -17.78 -5.65 -4.15
N VAL A 10 -16.61 -5.85 -4.77
CA VAL A 10 -15.34 -5.31 -4.29
C VAL A 10 -15.35 -3.79 -4.25
N CYS A 11 -15.89 -3.14 -5.29
CA CYS A 11 -15.92 -1.68 -5.35
C CYS A 11 -16.86 -1.05 -4.31
N LEU A 12 -17.97 -1.70 -4.00
CA LEU A 12 -18.94 -1.23 -3.01
C LEU A 12 -18.49 -1.49 -1.57
N SER A 13 -17.79 -2.61 -1.33
CA SER A 13 -17.32 -2.97 0.01
C SER A 13 -16.03 -2.25 0.41
N THR A 14 -15.26 -1.72 -0.54
CA THR A 14 -13.94 -1.14 -0.28
C THR A 14 -14.00 0.37 -0.13
N THR A 15 -13.58 0.86 1.04
CA THR A 15 -13.38 2.29 1.26
C THR A 15 -11.90 2.62 1.18
N ILE A 16 -11.54 3.63 0.38
CA ILE A 16 -10.14 4.09 0.31
C ILE A 16 -9.82 4.89 1.59
N PRO A 17 -8.81 4.49 2.38
CA PRO A 17 -8.47 5.20 3.59
C PRO A 17 -7.96 6.62 3.28
N ASN A 18 -8.50 7.62 3.96
CA ASN A 18 -8.05 9.01 3.87
C ASN A 18 -6.57 9.17 4.22
N ALA A 19 -6.03 8.26 5.05
CA ALA A 19 -4.61 8.22 5.38
C ALA A 19 -3.67 8.10 4.17
N SER A 20 -4.16 7.56 3.05
CA SER A 20 -3.38 7.48 1.81
C SER A 20 -3.03 8.84 1.19
N THR A 21 -3.78 9.90 1.55
CA THR A 21 -3.61 11.27 1.04
C THR A 21 -3.10 12.25 2.10
N TRP A 22 -2.69 11.75 3.26
CA TRP A 22 -2.19 12.58 4.35
C TRP A 22 -0.91 13.32 4.00
N THR A 23 -0.82 14.55 4.51
CA THR A 23 0.43 15.32 4.53
C THR A 23 1.34 14.86 5.66
N MET A 24 2.59 15.31 5.66
CA MET A 24 3.54 15.06 6.76
C MET A 24 2.98 15.51 8.11
N ASP A 25 2.30 16.66 8.16
CA ASP A 25 1.70 17.17 9.39
C ASP A 25 0.60 16.25 9.93
N ASN A 26 -0.21 15.66 9.04
CA ASN A 26 -1.22 14.68 9.44
C ASN A 26 -0.56 13.42 10.02
N VAL A 27 0.54 12.94 9.43
CA VAL A 27 1.29 11.79 9.94
C VAL A 27 1.91 12.10 11.31
N CYS A 28 2.52 13.28 11.47
CA CYS A 28 3.09 13.74 12.74
C CYS A 28 2.02 13.86 13.84
N GLN A 29 0.83 14.36 13.49
CA GLN A 29 -0.26 14.42 14.45
C GLN A 29 -0.74 13.01 14.83
N TRP A 30 -0.94 12.14 13.84
CA TRP A 30 -1.35 10.75 14.08
C TRP A 30 -0.40 9.98 14.99
N ILE A 31 0.92 10.08 14.80
CA ILE A 31 1.89 9.37 15.67
C ILE A 31 1.84 9.89 17.11
N SER A 32 1.50 11.17 17.32
CA SER A 32 1.27 11.72 18.66
C SER A 32 -0.02 11.21 19.28
N ASP A 33 -1.11 11.19 18.51
CA ASP A 33 -2.40 10.68 18.97
C ASP A 33 -2.33 9.18 19.29
N LEU A 34 -1.42 8.45 18.63
CA LEU A 34 -1.11 7.06 18.94
C LEU A 34 -0.37 6.88 20.29
N GLY A 35 0.11 7.97 20.89
CA GLY A 35 0.85 7.95 22.17
C GLY A 35 2.36 8.02 22.02
N PHE A 36 2.89 8.32 20.83
CA PHE A 36 4.32 8.43 20.56
C PHE A 36 4.74 9.83 20.06
N PRO A 37 4.48 10.91 20.85
CA PRO A 37 4.77 12.26 20.41
C PRO A 37 6.26 12.51 20.13
N TYR A 38 7.15 11.77 20.80
CA TYR A 38 8.61 11.86 20.61
C TYR A 38 9.10 11.38 19.24
N TYR A 39 8.27 10.64 18.49
CA TYR A 39 8.61 10.19 17.12
C TYR A 39 8.10 11.13 16.03
N LYS A 40 7.53 12.28 16.39
CA LYS A 40 7.18 13.33 15.42
C LYS A 40 8.38 13.74 14.57
N ASP A 41 9.50 14.03 15.23
CA ASP A 41 10.72 14.48 14.55
C ASP A 41 11.27 13.38 13.64
N CYS A 42 11.22 12.11 14.08
CA CYS A 42 11.57 10.97 13.24
C CYS A 42 10.72 10.89 11.96
N MET A 43 9.42 11.20 12.03
CA MET A 43 8.54 11.19 10.86
C MET A 43 8.77 12.39 9.94
N SER A 44 8.94 13.59 10.51
CA SER A 44 9.13 14.82 9.75
C SER A 44 10.51 14.88 9.05
N GLU A 45 11.59 14.51 9.74
CA GLU A 45 12.95 14.50 9.20
C GLU A 45 13.12 13.47 8.06
N ASN A 46 12.38 12.37 8.11
CA ASN A 46 12.35 11.36 7.04
C ASN A 46 11.28 11.66 5.96
N PHE A 47 10.62 12.82 6.06
CA PHE A 47 9.59 13.31 5.15
C PHE A 47 8.47 12.28 4.92
N ILE A 48 7.99 11.63 5.98
CA ILE A 48 6.97 10.58 5.88
C ILE A 48 5.59 11.21 5.67
N ASP A 49 5.03 11.00 4.49
CA ASP A 49 3.66 11.38 4.13
C ASP A 49 2.74 10.14 4.05
N GLY A 50 1.45 10.35 3.76
CA GLY A 50 0.49 9.27 3.63
C GLY A 50 0.86 8.23 2.56
N LYS A 51 1.54 8.66 1.48
CA LYS A 51 2.00 7.75 0.42
C LYS A 51 3.17 6.90 0.90
N LYS A 52 4.12 7.47 1.63
CA LYS A 52 5.24 6.73 2.22
C LYS A 52 4.79 5.79 3.33
N LEU A 53 3.75 6.11 4.09
CA LEU A 53 3.16 5.19 5.06
C LEU A 53 2.72 3.86 4.43
N ILE A 54 2.22 3.89 3.18
CA ILE A 54 1.83 2.67 2.44
C ILE A 54 3.03 1.75 2.17
N GLN A 55 4.20 2.35 1.93
CA GLN A 55 5.45 1.65 1.61
C GLN A 55 6.30 1.34 2.85
N LEU A 56 5.96 1.91 4.00
CA LEU A 56 6.78 1.82 5.20
C LEU A 56 6.78 0.39 5.75
N GLN A 57 7.96 -0.22 5.78
CA GLN A 57 8.17 -1.55 6.35
C GLN A 57 8.73 -1.46 7.77
N ALA A 58 8.47 -2.48 8.59
CA ALA A 58 8.99 -2.57 9.96
C ALA A 58 10.52 -2.50 10.02
N SER A 59 11.21 -2.98 8.97
CA SER A 59 12.68 -2.95 8.84
C SER A 59 13.25 -1.55 8.62
N ALA A 60 12.45 -0.60 8.12
CA ALA A 60 12.87 0.79 7.90
C ALA A 60 12.78 1.64 9.18
N LEU A 61 11.91 1.27 10.13
CA LEU A 61 11.68 2.02 11.37
C LEU A 61 12.96 2.21 12.23
N PRO A 62 13.82 1.19 12.42
CA PRO A 62 15.10 1.39 13.13
C PRO A 62 16.02 2.41 12.47
N GLN A 63 16.04 2.46 11.13
CA GLN A 63 16.90 3.40 10.38
C GLN A 63 16.41 4.84 10.53
N MET A 64 15.12 5.04 10.80
CA MET A 64 14.50 6.34 11.06
C MET A 64 14.63 6.79 12.54
N GLY A 65 15.24 5.98 13.41
CA GLY A 65 15.39 6.29 14.84
C GLY A 65 14.37 5.62 15.77
N ILE A 66 13.45 4.80 15.24
CA ILE A 66 12.49 4.03 16.03
C ILE A 66 13.06 2.63 16.27
N THR A 67 13.89 2.49 17.31
CA THR A 67 14.66 1.27 17.58
C THR A 67 14.01 0.31 18.57
N LYS A 68 13.06 0.78 19.38
CA LYS A 68 12.38 -0.05 20.38
C LYS A 68 11.43 -1.03 19.69
N PHE A 69 11.70 -2.33 19.83
CA PHE A 69 10.93 -3.39 19.16
C PHE A 69 9.43 -3.33 19.45
N GLU A 70 9.03 -3.11 20.70
CA GLU A 70 7.60 -2.98 21.08
C GLU A 70 6.92 -1.82 20.34
N HIS A 71 7.62 -0.69 20.20
CA HIS A 71 7.11 0.47 19.47
C HIS A 71 6.97 0.17 17.97
N ILE A 72 7.95 -0.51 17.38
CA ILE A 72 7.91 -0.97 15.99
C ILE A 72 6.67 -1.84 15.76
N GLN A 73 6.39 -2.79 16.66
CA GLN A 73 5.22 -3.66 16.55
C GLN A 73 3.90 -2.88 16.60
N ILE A 74 3.76 -1.97 17.57
CA ILE A 74 2.56 -1.14 17.72
C ILE A 74 2.37 -0.24 16.50
N ILE A 75 3.40 0.50 16.09
CA ILE A 75 3.34 1.42 14.95
C ILE A 75 3.01 0.65 13.66
N THR A 76 3.69 -0.47 13.39
CA THR A 76 3.43 -1.27 12.19
C THR A 76 2.00 -1.83 12.18
N LYS A 77 1.45 -2.20 13.34
CA LYS A 77 0.05 -2.60 13.47
C LYS A 77 -0.89 -1.44 13.20
N SER A 78 -0.67 -0.31 13.84
CA SER A 78 -1.52 0.88 13.67
C SER A 78 -1.52 1.40 12.23
N ILE A 79 -0.41 1.29 11.49
CA ILE A 79 -0.36 1.63 10.06
C ILE A 79 -1.29 0.71 9.25
N ARG A 80 -1.25 -0.60 9.52
CA ARG A 80 -2.13 -1.57 8.85
C ARG A 80 -3.59 -1.28 9.13
N ASP A 81 -3.93 -1.04 10.39
CA ASP A 81 -5.30 -0.72 10.81
C ASP A 81 -5.78 0.59 10.16
N LEU A 82 -4.92 1.61 10.14
CA LEU A 82 -5.21 2.92 9.55
C LEU A 82 -5.46 2.86 8.04
N LEU A 83 -4.66 2.05 7.33
CA LEU A 83 -4.77 1.86 5.88
C LEU A 83 -5.71 0.72 5.48
N GLN A 84 -6.36 0.06 6.44
CA GLN A 84 -7.23 -1.10 6.24
C GLN A 84 -6.53 -2.22 5.43
N LEU A 85 -5.23 -2.41 5.69
CA LEU A 85 -4.42 -3.45 5.06
C LEU A 85 -4.58 -4.77 5.82
N GLU A 86 -4.55 -5.87 5.07
CA GLU A 86 -4.56 -7.20 5.66
C GLU A 86 -3.29 -7.48 6.47
N GLU A 87 -3.41 -8.34 7.49
CA GLU A 87 -2.24 -8.82 8.20
C GLU A 87 -1.39 -9.72 7.30
N PRO A 88 -0.04 -9.71 7.47
CA PRO A 88 0.83 -10.60 6.73
C PRO A 88 0.45 -12.07 6.96
N ASN A 89 0.05 -12.77 5.90
CA ASN A 89 -0.30 -14.18 5.95
C ASN A 89 0.83 -15.05 5.37
N HIS A 90 1.59 -15.71 6.25
CA HIS A 90 2.69 -16.60 5.87
C HIS A 90 2.25 -17.88 5.13
N GLN A 91 0.97 -18.24 5.21
CA GLN A 91 0.39 -19.40 4.53
C GLN A 91 -0.16 -19.05 3.14
N ARG A 92 -0.12 -17.77 2.73
CA ARG A 92 -0.58 -17.33 1.42
C ARG A 92 0.24 -18.00 0.33
N THR A 93 -0.43 -18.62 -0.63
CA THR A 93 0.27 -19.23 -1.77
C THR A 93 0.96 -18.17 -2.59
N ILE A 94 2.16 -18.49 -3.06
CA ILE A 94 2.88 -17.60 -3.98
C ILE A 94 2.05 -17.31 -5.21
N ARG A 95 1.13 -18.17 -5.67
CA ARG A 95 0.32 -17.94 -6.90
C ARG A 95 -0.70 -16.79 -6.78
N LEU A 96 -1.01 -16.34 -5.57
CA LEU A 96 -1.92 -15.24 -5.33
C LEU A 96 -1.13 -13.93 -5.29
N PRO A 97 -1.75 -12.79 -5.64
CA PRO A 97 -1.12 -11.50 -5.45
C PRO A 97 -0.70 -11.32 -3.99
N PRO A 98 0.39 -10.58 -3.69
CA PRO A 98 0.93 -10.47 -2.34
C PRO A 98 0.02 -9.70 -1.38
N ARG A 99 -0.88 -8.85 -1.92
CA ARG A 99 -1.89 -8.10 -1.16
C ARG A 99 -3.28 -8.23 -1.80
N ASN A 100 -4.31 -7.88 -1.06
CA ASN A 100 -5.67 -7.69 -1.58
C ASN A 100 -5.76 -6.49 -2.56
N PHE A 101 -6.91 -6.32 -3.23
CA PHE A 101 -7.09 -5.24 -4.23
C PHE A 101 -6.83 -3.85 -3.67
N LEU A 102 -7.27 -3.57 -2.43
CA LEU A 102 -7.03 -2.29 -1.77
C LEU A 102 -5.52 -2.06 -1.56
N GLY A 103 -4.81 -3.04 -1.01
CA GLY A 103 -3.38 -2.95 -0.77
C GLY A 103 -2.57 -2.74 -2.04
N MET A 104 -2.86 -3.51 -3.10
CA MET A 104 -2.21 -3.33 -4.40
C MET A 104 -2.53 -1.96 -5.02
N PHE A 105 -3.77 -1.48 -4.89
CA PHE A 105 -4.17 -0.15 -5.36
C PHE A 105 -3.42 0.96 -4.63
N LEU A 106 -3.32 0.88 -3.30
CA LEU A 106 -2.60 1.84 -2.48
C LEU A 106 -1.10 1.87 -2.83
N GLU A 107 -0.49 0.70 -3.04
CA GLU A 107 0.90 0.60 -3.51
C GLU A 107 1.07 1.27 -4.88
N SER A 108 0.15 1.02 -5.81
CA SER A 108 0.10 1.70 -7.11
C SER A 108 0.00 3.23 -6.96
N LYS A 109 -0.76 3.74 -6.00
CA LYS A 109 -0.92 5.19 -5.75
C LYS A 109 0.31 5.84 -5.13
N SER A 110 1.11 5.08 -4.37
CA SER A 110 2.34 5.58 -3.79
C SER A 110 3.42 5.84 -4.86
N ASN A 111 3.43 5.05 -5.95
CA ASN A 111 4.37 5.21 -7.06
C ASN A 111 3.87 6.26 -8.08
N THR A 112 4.10 7.54 -7.77
CA THR A 112 3.54 8.70 -8.49
C THR A 112 3.92 8.76 -9.99
N GLY A 113 4.92 7.99 -10.45
CA GLY A 113 5.34 7.94 -11.86
C GLY A 113 4.58 6.95 -12.75
N SER A 114 3.77 6.05 -12.19
CA SER A 114 3.07 5.00 -12.95
C SER A 114 1.71 5.49 -13.50
N ASP A 115 1.31 5.03 -14.68
CA ASP A 115 -0.06 5.26 -15.18
C ASP A 115 -1.12 4.62 -14.28
N LEU A 116 -0.77 3.54 -13.57
CA LEU A 116 -1.63 2.95 -12.54
C LEU A 116 -1.87 3.92 -11.38
N ALA A 117 -0.96 4.85 -11.09
CA ALA A 117 -1.20 5.86 -10.07
C ALA A 117 -2.32 6.84 -10.46
N LYS A 118 -2.66 6.95 -11.75
CA LYS A 118 -3.68 7.89 -12.26
C LYS A 118 -5.09 7.29 -12.27
N ILE A 119 -5.23 5.97 -12.30
CA ILE A 119 -6.54 5.33 -12.46
C ILE A 119 -7.36 5.32 -11.15
N SER A 120 -8.68 5.32 -11.26
CA SER A 120 -9.58 5.19 -10.10
C SER A 120 -9.58 3.75 -9.57
N PHE A 121 -10.03 3.55 -8.32
CA PHE A 121 -10.11 2.21 -7.74
C PHE A 121 -10.98 1.23 -8.56
N PRO A 122 -12.20 1.59 -9.03
CA PRO A 122 -12.98 0.69 -9.88
C PRO A 122 -12.28 0.31 -11.18
N ARG A 123 -11.55 1.26 -11.79
CA ARG A 123 -10.76 1.00 -12.99
C ARG A 123 -9.59 0.06 -12.69
N PHE A 124 -8.94 0.24 -11.55
CA PHE A 124 -7.88 -0.65 -11.08
C PHE A 124 -8.37 -2.09 -10.91
N VAL A 125 -9.50 -2.28 -10.21
CA VAL A 125 -10.11 -3.61 -10.02
C VAL A 125 -10.47 -4.23 -11.36
N TYR A 126 -11.12 -3.48 -12.26
CA TYR A 126 -11.46 -3.96 -13.61
C TYR A 126 -10.24 -4.45 -14.41
N HIS A 127 -9.10 -3.76 -14.29
CA HIS A 127 -7.89 -4.16 -15.01
C HIS A 127 -7.15 -5.34 -14.38
N THR A 128 -7.39 -5.65 -13.10
CA THR A 128 -6.59 -6.62 -12.32
C THR A 128 -7.37 -7.86 -11.89
N CYS A 129 -8.70 -7.83 -11.82
CA CYS A 129 -9.51 -8.89 -11.21
C CYS A 129 -9.33 -10.26 -11.86
N ASP A 130 -9.29 -10.31 -13.19
CA ASP A 130 -9.22 -11.55 -13.97
C ASP A 130 -7.80 -11.87 -14.44
N ARG A 131 -6.82 -11.05 -14.04
CA ARG A 131 -5.42 -11.30 -14.44
C ARG A 131 -4.83 -12.39 -13.56
N THR A 132 -4.28 -13.42 -14.20
CA THR A 132 -3.39 -14.37 -13.51
C THR A 132 -2.22 -13.58 -12.96
N TRP A 133 -2.12 -13.51 -11.64
CA TRP A 133 -0.96 -12.92 -11.00
C TRP A 133 0.29 -13.68 -11.44
N LYS A 134 1.32 -12.93 -11.83
CA LYS A 134 2.65 -13.45 -12.12
C LYS A 134 3.61 -12.64 -11.26
N PRO A 135 4.53 -13.30 -10.52
CA PRO A 135 5.58 -12.55 -9.86
C PRO A 135 6.40 -11.84 -10.94
N PRO A 136 6.89 -10.62 -10.69
CA PRO A 136 7.84 -10.03 -11.60
C PRO A 136 9.01 -11.02 -11.74
N LEU A 137 9.34 -11.38 -12.99
CA LEU A 137 10.53 -12.19 -13.29
C LEU A 137 11.83 -11.43 -13.00
N THR A 138 11.70 -10.16 -12.61
CA THR A 138 12.76 -9.26 -12.18
C THR A 138 12.59 -8.95 -10.69
N ASN A 139 13.69 -8.59 -10.05
CA ASN A 139 13.75 -8.06 -8.68
C ASN A 139 13.19 -6.63 -8.54
N GLU A 140 12.58 -6.05 -9.58
CA GLU A 140 12.11 -4.66 -9.60
C GLU A 140 10.71 -4.46 -8.99
N GLY A 141 10.06 -5.52 -8.49
CA GLY A 141 8.85 -5.40 -7.66
C GLY A 141 7.60 -4.91 -8.40
N LEU A 142 7.51 -5.11 -9.72
CA LEU A 142 6.30 -4.78 -10.49
C LEU A 142 5.20 -5.82 -10.21
N ILE A 143 4.10 -5.38 -9.58
CA ILE A 143 2.99 -6.25 -9.12
C ILE A 143 2.13 -6.77 -10.29
N CYS A 144 2.15 -6.09 -11.42
CA CYS A 144 1.47 -6.48 -12.64
C CYS A 144 2.35 -6.18 -13.85
N GLU A 145 2.50 -7.14 -14.77
CA GLU A 145 2.85 -6.86 -16.15
C GLU A 145 1.70 -5.99 -16.72
N HIS A 146 1.78 -4.67 -16.53
CA HIS A 146 1.07 -3.77 -17.41
C HIS A 146 1.74 -3.97 -18.77
N GLU A 147 0.97 -4.26 -19.81
CA GLU A 147 1.47 -4.10 -21.18
C GLU A 147 1.77 -2.61 -21.34
N SER A 148 2.93 -2.17 -20.87
CA SER A 148 3.60 -1.03 -21.43
C SER A 148 3.71 -1.37 -22.91
N TYR A 149 2.89 -0.67 -23.67
CA TYR A 149 2.88 -0.55 -25.11
C TYR A 149 4.30 -0.68 -25.67
N TYR A 150 4.74 -1.91 -25.94
CA TYR A 150 5.79 -2.15 -26.90
C TYR A 150 5.10 -2.00 -28.26
N PRO A 151 5.60 -1.12 -29.15
CA PRO A 151 5.18 -1.22 -30.54
C PRO A 151 5.48 -2.64 -30.97
N LYS A 152 4.45 -3.38 -31.38
CA LYS A 152 4.66 -4.58 -32.16
C LYS A 152 5.11 -4.07 -33.52
N ASP A 153 6.36 -4.37 -33.86
CA ASP A 153 6.92 -4.12 -35.20
C ASP A 153 5.99 -4.61 -36.32
#